data_AF-A0A8F9RNI5-F1
#
_entry.id   AF-A0A8F9RNI5-F1
#
_cell.length_a   1.000
_cell.length_b   1.000
_cell.length_c   1.000
_cell.angle_alpha   90.00
_cell.angle_beta   90.00
_cell.angle_gamma   90.00
#
_symmetry.space_group_name_H-M   'P 1'
#
loop_
_entity.id
_entity.type
_entity.pdbx_description
1 polymer ?
#
loop_
_entity_poly.entity_id
_entity_poly.type
_entity_poly.pdbx_seq_one_letter_code
_entity_poly.pdbx_strand_id
1 'polypeptide(L)'
;MKNIFVAAVFASVLFTSCTPKSTPVAEAPKSAASTAEQIAQGKTIFENSCNRCHKLYEPTQFTSVQWVGIMNAMAPKAKLTDEQHQWVYDYVVSVKK
;
A
#
# COMPACT_ATOMS: atom_id res chain seq x y z
N MET A 1 -17.09 -58.74 -44.61
CA MET A 1 -16.54 -58.83 -43.24
C MET A 1 -16.48 -57.39 -42.71
N LYS A 2 -17.44 -57.03 -41.83
CA LYS A 2 -17.22 -56.83 -40.37
C LYS A 2 -16.66 -55.39 -40.15
N ASN A 3 -17.37 -54.36 -39.68
CA ASN A 3 -18.49 -54.26 -38.75
C ASN A 3 -19.25 -52.93 -38.85
N ILE A 4 -20.54 -52.99 -38.53
CA ILE A 4 -21.50 -51.91 -38.31
C ILE A 4 -21.45 -51.49 -36.83
N PHE A 5 -21.44 -50.19 -36.52
CA PHE A 5 -21.97 -49.58 -35.27
C PHE A 5 -22.32 -48.10 -35.58
N VAL A 6 -23.59 -47.72 -35.78
CA VAL A 6 -24.67 -47.45 -34.80
C VAL A 6 -24.55 -46.07 -34.14
N ALA A 7 -25.66 -45.33 -34.23
CA ALA A 7 -26.13 -44.26 -33.33
C ALA A 7 -25.33 -42.93 -33.33
N ALA A 8 -25.94 -41.78 -33.11
CA ALA A 8 -27.31 -41.33 -33.09
C ALA A 8 -27.25 -39.80 -33.12
N VAL A 9 -28.26 -39.20 -33.73
CA VAL A 9 -28.54 -37.77 -33.69
C VAL A 9 -28.71 -37.31 -32.24
N PHE A 10 -27.91 -36.36 -31.77
CA PHE A 10 -28.28 -35.59 -30.57
C PHE A 10 -27.66 -34.19 -30.56
N ALA A 11 -28.57 -33.21 -30.53
CA ALA A 11 -28.50 -31.93 -29.84
C ALA A 11 -27.30 -31.01 -30.08
N SER A 12 -27.60 -29.98 -30.88
CA SER A 12 -27.22 -28.59 -30.63
C SER A 12 -27.02 -28.27 -29.13
N VAL A 13 -25.79 -27.91 -28.76
CA VAL A 13 -25.53 -27.10 -27.56
C VAL A 13 -24.58 -25.97 -27.95
N LEU A 14 -25.11 -24.77 -27.77
CA LEU A 14 -24.50 -23.47 -27.98
C LEU A 14 -23.25 -23.33 -27.11
N PHE A 15 -22.08 -23.18 -27.73
CA PHE A 15 -20.88 -22.74 -27.01
C PHE A 15 -20.94 -21.22 -26.85
N THR A 16 -21.43 -20.87 -25.67
CA THR A 16 -21.47 -19.57 -25.02
C THR A 16 -20.17 -18.79 -25.24
N SER A 17 -20.28 -17.58 -25.81
CA SER A 17 -19.16 -16.65 -25.91
C SER A 17 -18.65 -16.29 -24.51
N CYS A 18 -17.43 -16.69 -24.19
CA CYS A 18 -16.68 -16.18 -23.05
C CYS A 18 -16.42 -14.68 -23.28
N THR A 19 -17.32 -13.84 -22.78
CA THR A 19 -17.06 -12.41 -22.62
C THR A 19 -16.08 -12.29 -21.45
N PRO A 20 -14.86 -11.75 -21.62
CA PRO A 20 -14.03 -11.43 -20.47
C PRO A 20 -14.79 -10.35 -19.69
N LYS A 21 -15.36 -10.74 -18.55
CA LYS A 21 -15.80 -9.79 -17.54
C LYS A 21 -14.54 -9.06 -17.11
N SER A 22 -14.35 -7.86 -17.65
CA SER A 22 -13.33 -6.93 -17.20
C SER A 22 -13.65 -6.65 -15.73
N THR A 23 -13.02 -7.43 -14.86
CA THR A 23 -12.85 -7.06 -13.47
C THR A 23 -12.15 -5.71 -13.50
N PRO A 24 -12.70 -4.66 -12.89
CA PRO A 24 -11.88 -3.49 -12.61
C PRO A 24 -10.70 -4.05 -11.82
N VAL A 25 -9.50 -3.89 -12.38
CA VAL A 25 -8.26 -4.06 -11.64
C VAL A 25 -8.46 -3.17 -10.41
N ALA A 26 -8.62 -3.81 -9.25
CA ALA A 26 -8.58 -3.10 -8.00
C ALA A 26 -7.24 -2.37 -8.03
N GLU A 27 -7.32 -1.06 -8.21
CA GLU A 27 -6.16 -0.18 -8.12
C GLU A 27 -5.56 -0.51 -6.76
N ALA A 28 -4.36 -1.10 -6.75
CA ALA A 28 -3.61 -1.29 -5.51
C ALA A 28 -3.68 0.05 -4.78
N PRO A 29 -4.09 0.10 -3.50
CA PRO A 29 -4.33 1.36 -2.83
C PRO A 29 -3.01 2.12 -2.91
N LYS A 30 -2.96 3.14 -3.77
CA LYS A 30 -1.97 4.19 -3.65
C LYS A 30 -2.19 4.68 -2.23
N SER A 31 -1.21 4.45 -1.35
CA SER A 31 -1.28 4.83 0.05
C SER A 31 -1.93 6.20 0.12
N ALA A 32 -3.20 6.24 0.56
CA ALA A 32 -3.94 7.49 0.60
C ALA A 32 -3.14 8.41 1.52
N ALA A 33 -2.87 9.64 1.07
CA ALA A 33 -2.18 10.61 1.91
C ALA A 33 -2.90 10.69 3.26
N SER A 34 -2.12 10.76 4.35
CA SER A 34 -2.68 10.81 5.70
C SER A 34 -3.67 11.98 5.86
N THR A 35 -4.74 11.76 6.62
CA THR A 35 -5.65 12.86 7.01
C THR A 35 -4.95 13.85 7.93
N ALA A 36 -5.56 15.03 8.16
CA ALA A 36 -5.01 16.03 9.08
C ALA A 36 -4.84 15.47 10.50
N GLU A 37 -5.79 14.65 10.96
CA GLU A 37 -5.74 14.00 12.28
C GLU A 37 -4.60 12.99 12.35
N GLN A 38 -4.40 12.21 11.29
CA GLN A 38 -3.29 11.25 11.19
C GLN A 38 -1.94 11.96 11.18
N ILE A 39 -1.82 13.08 10.46
CA ILE A 39 -0.60 13.92 10.49
C ILE A 39 -0.35 14.48 11.90
N ALA A 40 -1.39 14.91 12.61
CA ALA A 40 -1.26 15.37 13.99
C ALA A 40 -0.82 14.25 14.95
N GLN A 41 -1.29 13.01 14.73
CA GLN A 41 -0.78 11.83 15.43
C GLN A 41 0.68 11.54 15.07
N GLY A 42 1.04 11.66 13.79
CA GLY A 42 2.42 11.56 13.30
C GLY A 42 3.36 12.54 14.00
N LYS A 43 2.95 13.80 14.17
CA LYS A 43 3.68 14.80 14.97
C LYS A 43 3.89 14.34 16.41
N THR A 44 2.81 13.88 17.05
CA THR A 44 2.85 13.42 18.44
C THR A 44 3.80 12.23 18.60
N ILE A 45 3.79 11.29 17.65
CA ILE A 45 4.70 10.14 17.66
C ILE A 45 6.14 10.61 17.45
N PHE A 46 6.38 11.51 16.50
CA PHE A 46 7.70 12.06 16.21
C PHE A 46 8.34 12.70 17.44
N GLU A 47 7.61 13.59 18.12
CA GLU A 47 8.10 14.33 19.28
C GLU A 47 8.33 13.45 20.52
N ASN A 48 7.61 12.33 20.65
CA ASN A 48 7.68 11.46 21.83
C ASN A 48 8.52 10.18 21.62
N SER A 49 8.71 9.74 20.37
CA SER A 49 9.38 8.47 20.05
C SER A 49 10.75 8.67 19.40
N CYS A 50 10.91 9.67 18.52
CA CYS A 50 12.12 9.82 17.71
C CYS A 50 13.30 10.47 18.48
N ASN A 51 13.08 10.89 19.73
CA ASN A 51 14.11 11.45 20.62
C ASN A 51 14.60 10.47 21.71
N ARG A 52 14.08 9.23 21.72
CA ARG A 52 14.35 8.27 22.81
C ARG A 52 15.73 7.61 22.72
N CYS A 53 16.29 7.53 21.52
CA CYS A 53 17.57 6.82 21.26
C CYS A 53 18.69 7.74 20.76
N HIS A 54 18.35 8.91 20.23
CA HIS A 54 19.27 9.94 19.74
C HIS A 54 18.55 11.29 19.75
N LYS A 55 19.24 12.38 19.42
CA LYS A 55 18.62 13.71 19.30
C LYS A 55 17.44 13.69 18.32
N LEU A 56 16.44 14.53 18.59
CA LEU A 56 15.36 14.80 17.66
C LEU A 56 15.91 15.69 16.54
N TYR A 57 15.85 15.22 15.30
CA TYR A 57 16.25 16.02 14.15
C TYR A 57 15.09 16.94 13.75
N GLU A 58 15.39 18.14 13.25
CA GLU A 58 14.35 19.04 12.76
C GLU A 58 13.80 18.50 11.43
N PRO A 59 12.47 18.47 11.22
CA PRO A 59 11.86 18.00 9.98
C PRO A 59 12.43 18.64 8.70
N THR A 60 12.84 19.91 8.79
CA THR A 60 13.37 20.70 7.68
C THR A 60 14.86 20.49 7.38
N GLN A 61 15.55 19.64 8.16
CA GLN A 61 16.98 19.32 7.96
C GLN A 61 17.23 18.40 6.78
N PHE A 62 16.27 17.56 6.43
CA PHE A 62 16.40 16.57 5.35
C PHE A 62 15.34 16.79 4.28
N THR A 63 15.64 16.37 3.05
CA THR A 63 14.65 16.35 1.97
C THR A 63 13.65 15.22 2.17
N SER A 64 12.49 15.29 1.51
CA SER A 64 11.49 14.20 1.54
C SER A 64 12.09 12.85 1.12
N VAL A 65 12.96 12.84 0.10
CA VAL A 65 13.64 11.63 -0.38
C VAL A 65 14.61 11.07 0.66
N GLN A 66 15.34 11.93 1.38
CA GLN A 66 16.22 11.50 2.46
C GLN A 66 15.44 10.91 3.64
N TRP A 67 14.29 11.51 3.96
CA TRP A 67 13.39 11.02 5.00
C TRP A 67 12.88 9.60 4.74
N VAL A 68 12.70 9.18 3.49
CA VAL A 68 12.32 7.78 3.16
C VAL A 68 13.33 6.80 3.74
N GLY A 69 14.62 7.02 3.49
CA GLY A 69 15.69 6.15 4.00
C GLY A 69 15.80 6.20 5.52
N ILE A 70 15.67 7.39 6.11
CA ILE A 70 15.72 7.58 7.56
C ILE A 70 14.57 6.84 8.23
N MET A 71 13.35 7.02 7.76
CA MET A 71 12.15 6.41 8.35
C MET A 71 12.18 4.89 8.20
N ASN A 72 12.61 4.36 7.05
CA ASN A 72 12.80 2.91 6.86
C ASN A 72 13.81 2.32 7.87
N ALA A 73 14.86 3.07 8.23
CA ALA A 73 15.84 2.61 9.19
C ALA A 73 15.38 2.77 10.66
N MET A 74 14.59 3.80 10.96
CA MET A 74 14.22 4.19 12.32
C MET A 74 12.89 3.61 12.79
N ALA A 75 11.88 3.51 11.92
CA ALA A 75 10.57 2.96 12.26
C ALA A 75 10.64 1.59 12.97
N PRO A 76 11.40 0.58 12.48
CA PRO A 76 11.50 -0.70 13.18
C PRO A 76 12.25 -0.59 14.52
N LYS A 77 13.24 0.30 14.62
CA LYS A 77 14.00 0.54 15.87
C LYS A 77 13.16 1.24 16.93
N ALA A 78 12.28 2.14 16.50
CA ALA A 78 11.32 2.84 17.34
C ALA A 78 10.04 2.01 17.59
N LYS A 79 9.93 0.81 16.99
CA LYS A 79 8.78 -0.10 17.08
C LYS A 79 7.47 0.54 16.61
N LEU A 80 7.53 1.35 15.55
CA LEU A 80 6.34 1.92 14.93
C LEU A 80 5.61 0.85 14.11
N THR A 81 4.27 0.92 14.09
CA THR A 81 3.48 0.18 13.09
C THR A 81 3.64 0.80 11.71
N ASP A 82 3.17 0.12 10.67
CA ASP A 82 3.23 0.62 9.29
C ASP A 82 2.41 1.91 9.13
N GLU A 83 1.25 2.02 9.79
CA GLU A 83 0.46 3.24 9.77
C GLU A 83 1.19 4.39 10.48
N GLN A 84 1.75 4.12 11.66
CA GLN A 84 2.51 5.12 12.41
C GLN A 84 3.74 5.60 11.66
N HIS A 85 4.44 4.69 10.97
CA HIS A 85 5.53 5.03 10.07
C HIS A 85 5.07 6.00 9.00
N GLN A 86 3.97 5.69 8.29
CA GLN A 86 3.42 6.58 7.26
C GLN A 86 3.02 7.95 7.81
N TRP A 87 2.34 8.00 8.95
CA TRP A 87 1.89 9.24 9.57
C TRP A 87 3.06 10.13 10.00
N VAL A 88 4.10 9.55 10.57
CA VAL A 88 5.32 10.28 10.94
C VAL A 88 6.03 10.78 9.69
N TYR A 89 6.15 9.96 8.65
CA TYR A 89 6.74 10.37 7.38
C TYR A 89 5.98 11.56 6.76
N ASP A 90 4.65 11.45 6.65
CA ASP A 90 3.80 12.51 6.10
C ASP A 90 3.90 13.79 6.91
N TYR A 91 3.97 13.68 8.24
CA TYR A 91 4.23 14.82 9.11
C TYR A 91 5.57 15.48 8.78
N VAL A 92 6.69 14.75 8.81
CA VAL A 92 8.02 15.39 8.66
C VAL A 92 8.21 16.02 7.28
N VAL A 93 7.60 15.48 6.22
CA VAL A 93 7.70 16.07 4.87
C VAL A 93 6.68 17.19 4.60
N SER A 94 5.65 17.33 5.45
CA SER A 94 4.69 18.43 5.37
C SER A 94 5.26 19.76 5.90
N VAL A 95 6.21 19.70 6.85
CA VAL A 95 6.82 20.88 7.46
C VAL A 95 7.64 21.66 6.43
N LYS A 96 7.38 22.96 6.31
CA LYS A 96 8.12 23.88 5.44
C LYS A 96 9.13 24.69 6.25
N LYS A 97 10.20 25.13 5.59
CA LYS A 97 11.17 26.10 6.15
C LYS A 97 10.54 27.47 6.33
#